data_AF-A0A366GNA7-F1
#
_entry.id   AF-A0A366GNA7-F1
#
_cell.length_a   1.000
_cell.length_b   1.000
_cell.length_c   1.000
_cell.angle_alpha   90.00
_cell.angle_beta   90.00
_cell.angle_gamma   90.00
#
_symmetry.space_group_name_H-M   'P 1'
#
loop_
_entity.id
_entity.type
_entity.pdbx_description
1 polymer ?
#
loop_
_entity_poly.entity_id
_entity_poly.type
_entity_poly.pdbx_seq_one_letter_code
_entity_poly.pdbx_strand_id
1 'polypeptide(L)'
;MKKIIGVIVIILLTYYALHSTPSLAVRTALFFEGHPAVAFSGEVKKERDVKKEAIPDEYGTLYGDKKEEPEHYFFPVVKAHGSGIDMLSACVKKEWFFYKTELGCY
;
A
#
# COMPACT_ATOMS: atom_id res chain seq x y z
N MET A 1 20.32 28.47 -5.48
CA MET A 1 20.64 27.12 -4.95
C MET A 1 19.88 26.76 -3.68
N LYS A 2 19.92 27.57 -2.59
CA LYS A 2 19.14 27.29 -1.36
C LYS A 2 17.64 27.01 -1.57
N LYS A 3 16.97 27.78 -2.44
CA LYS A 3 15.53 27.58 -2.75
C LYS A 3 15.26 26.23 -3.43
N ILE A 4 16.15 25.79 -4.32
CA ILE A 4 16.03 24.51 -5.04
C ILE A 4 16.24 23.35 -4.07
N ILE A 5 17.25 23.45 -3.19
CA ILE A 5 17.49 22.47 -2.13
C ILE A 5 16.26 22.35 -1.23
N GLY A 6 15.65 23.48 -0.85
CA GLY A 6 14.39 23.49 -0.08
C GLY A 6 13.26 22.73 -0.77
N VAL A 7 13.05 22.96 -2.07
CA VAL A 7 12.03 22.26 -2.86
C VAL A 7 12.29 20.76 -2.92
N ILE A 8 13.54 20.34 -3.17
CA ILE A 8 13.92 18.92 -3.21
C ILE A 8 13.64 18.24 -1.87
N VAL A 9 13.99 18.88 -0.76
CA VAL A 9 13.74 18.33 0.58
C VAL A 9 12.25 18.16 0.83
N ILE A 10 11.40 19.11 0.43
CA ILE A 10 9.95 19.00 0.58
C ILE A 10 9.39 17.83 -0.23
N ILE A 11 9.88 17.63 -1.46
CA ILE A 11 9.46 16.51 -2.32
C ILE A 11 9.83 15.16 -1.69
N LEU A 12 11.04 15.04 -1.13
CA LEU A 12 11.46 13.80 -0.47
C LEU A 12 10.65 13.52 0.80
N LEU A 13 10.36 14.54 1.60
CA LEU A 13 9.54 14.41 2.82
C LEU A 13 8.10 14.02 2.49
N THR A 14 7.52 14.61 1.45
CA THR A 14 6.16 14.25 1.00
C THR A 14 6.12 12.84 0.44
N TYR A 15 7.09 12.44 -0.39
CA TYR A 15 7.21 11.07 -0.86
C TYR A 15 7.32 10.07 0.30
N TYR A 16 8.15 10.39 1.30
CA TYR A 16 8.29 9.57 2.51
C TYR A 16 6.99 9.46 3.28
N ALA A 17 6.30 10.57 3.55
CA ALA A 17 5.00 10.54 4.20
C ALA A 17 4.00 9.68 3.42
N LEU A 18 3.97 9.80 2.09
CA LEU A 18 3.05 9.08 1.21
C LEU A 18 3.24 7.56 1.21
N HIS A 19 4.45 7.08 1.50
CA HIS A 19 4.80 5.66 1.48
C HIS A 19 5.23 5.13 2.85
N SER A 20 4.94 5.87 3.93
CA SER A 20 5.32 5.50 5.30
C SER A 20 4.42 4.42 5.92
N THR A 21 3.21 4.25 5.40
CA THR A 21 2.26 3.23 5.86
C THR A 21 1.63 2.53 4.66
N PRO A 22 1.23 1.25 4.82
CA PRO A 22 0.73 0.46 3.70
C PRO A 22 -0.57 1.01 3.12
N SER A 23 -1.51 1.45 3.97
CA SER A 23 -2.76 2.05 3.52
C SER A 23 -2.55 3.33 2.71
N LEU A 24 -1.54 4.12 3.05
CA LEU A 24 -1.27 5.41 2.43
C LEU A 24 -0.52 5.22 1.10
N ALA A 25 0.35 4.20 1.01
CA ALA A 25 0.95 3.76 -0.25
C ALA A 25 -0.14 3.31 -1.26
N VAL A 26 -1.14 2.55 -0.81
CA VAL A 26 -2.23 2.11 -1.70
C VAL A 26 -3.09 3.27 -2.16
N ARG A 27 -3.46 4.18 -1.27
CA ARG A 27 -4.21 5.39 -1.63
C ARG A 27 -3.43 6.24 -2.63
N THR A 28 -2.12 6.36 -2.45
CA THR A 28 -1.25 7.07 -3.38
C THR A 28 -1.25 6.41 -4.76
N ALA A 29 -1.15 5.08 -4.83
CA ALA A 29 -1.23 4.34 -6.09
C ALA A 29 -2.58 4.54 -6.79
N LEU A 30 -3.70 4.40 -6.06
CA LEU A 30 -5.05 4.63 -6.59
C LEU A 30 -5.25 6.07 -7.11
N PHE A 31 -4.66 7.06 -6.43
CA PHE A 31 -4.72 8.45 -6.86
C PHE A 31 -4.01 8.64 -8.22
N PHE A 32 -2.81 8.06 -8.39
CA PHE A 32 -2.04 8.16 -9.63
C PHE A 32 -2.64 7.35 -10.79
N GLU A 33 -3.36 6.26 -10.51
CA GLU A 33 -4.15 5.51 -11.50
C GLU A 33 -5.45 6.23 -11.92
N GLY A 34 -5.72 7.43 -11.39
CA GLY A 34 -6.88 8.23 -11.78
C GLY A 34 -8.15 7.96 -10.97
N HIS A 35 -8.02 7.36 -9.78
CA HIS A 35 -9.13 7.08 -8.87
C HIS A 35 -9.04 7.90 -7.56
N PRO A 36 -8.98 9.25 -7.63
CA PRO A 36 -8.81 10.09 -6.44
C PRO A 36 -9.97 9.96 -5.45
N ALA A 37 -11.20 9.79 -5.93
CA ALA A 37 -12.38 9.58 -5.07
C ALA A 37 -12.20 8.35 -4.17
N VAL A 38 -11.70 7.24 -4.72
CA VAL A 38 -11.47 6.01 -3.96
C VAL A 38 -10.28 6.17 -3.02
N ALA A 39 -9.20 6.83 -3.46
CA ALA A 39 -8.03 7.12 -2.64
C ALA A 39 -8.35 7.92 -1.36
N PHE A 40 -9.31 8.86 -1.42
CA PHE A 40 -9.74 9.63 -0.25
C PHE A 40 -10.91 9.02 0.51
N SER A 41 -11.57 8.01 -0.06
CA SER A 41 -12.68 7.31 0.59
C SER A 41 -12.22 6.37 1.72
N GLY A 42 -13.17 6.00 2.57
CA GLY A 42 -13.02 4.92 3.54
C GLY A 42 -13.15 3.51 2.95
N GLU A 43 -13.28 3.39 1.62
CA GLU A 43 -13.52 2.11 0.94
C GLU A 43 -12.25 1.24 0.84
N VAL A 44 -11.09 1.82 1.18
CA VAL A 44 -9.81 1.10 1.26
C VAL A 44 -9.80 0.19 2.49
N LYS A 45 -10.21 -1.07 2.32
CA LYS A 45 -10.24 -2.05 3.40
C LYS A 45 -9.05 -2.99 3.30
N LYS A 46 -8.30 -3.07 4.40
CA LYS A 46 -7.27 -4.10 4.59
C LYS A 46 -7.95 -5.46 4.67
N GLU A 47 -7.47 -6.42 3.90
CA GLU A 47 -7.90 -7.82 4.05
C GLU A 47 -7.37 -8.36 5.38
N ARG A 48 -8.22 -9.09 6.10
CA ARG A 48 -7.75 -9.79 7.30
C ARG A 48 -6.97 -11.02 6.90
N ASP A 49 -5.69 -11.02 7.25
CA ASP A 49 -4.88 -12.22 7.22
C ASP A 49 -5.22 -13.08 8.45
N VAL A 50 -6.13 -14.04 8.25
CA VAL A 50 -6.61 -14.95 9.30
C VAL A 50 -5.46 -15.78 9.89
N LYS A 51 -4.42 -16.10 9.12
CA LYS A 51 -3.28 -16.87 9.61
C LYS A 51 -2.41 -16.04 10.54
N LYS A 52 -2.17 -14.77 10.19
CA LYS A 52 -1.43 -13.83 11.02
C LYS A 52 -2.19 -13.40 12.27
N GLU A 53 -3.52 -13.25 12.19
CA GLU A 53 -4.36 -12.97 13.37
C GLU A 53 -4.48 -14.17 14.32
N ALA A 54 -4.46 -15.40 13.80
CA ALA A 54 -4.61 -16.62 14.59
C ALA A 54 -3.32 -17.02 15.33
N ILE A 55 -2.15 -16.52 14.92
CA ILE A 55 -0.87 -16.80 15.59
C ILE A 55 -0.50 -15.57 16.43
N PRO A 56 -0.55 -15.66 17.77
CA PRO A 56 -0.08 -14.57 18.62
C PRO A 56 1.38 -14.24 18.30
N ASP A 57 1.74 -12.95 18.36
CA ASP A 57 3.09 -12.46 18.03
C ASP A 57 4.21 -13.24 18.74
N GLU A 58 3.93 -13.73 19.95
CA GLU A 58 4.83 -14.52 20.79
C GLU A 58 5.19 -15.89 20.16
N TYR A 59 4.28 -16.49 19.38
CA TYR A 59 4.44 -17.78 18.73
C TYR A 59 4.75 -17.68 17.23
N GLY A 60 4.76 -16.46 16.67
CA GLY A 60 5.05 -16.22 15.25
C GLY A 60 6.43 -16.73 14.81
N THR A 61 7.39 -16.81 15.73
CA THR A 61 8.75 -17.34 15.45
C THR A 61 8.84 -18.87 15.43
N LEU A 62 7.86 -19.57 15.99
CA LEU A 62 7.84 -21.04 16.08
C LEU A 62 7.10 -21.69 14.90
N TYR A 63 6.10 -21.00 14.35
CA TYR A 63 5.19 -21.55 13.34
C TYR A 63 5.20 -20.78 12.01
N GLY A 64 5.87 -19.63 11.93
CA GLY A 64 5.96 -18.82 10.72
C GLY A 64 7.33 -18.89 10.05
N ASP A 65 7.36 -19.21 8.75
CA ASP A 65 8.46 -18.76 7.89
C ASP A 65 8.47 -17.22 7.99
N LYS A 66 9.56 -16.59 8.43
CA LYS A 66 9.68 -15.12 8.54
C LYS A 66 9.72 -14.41 7.17
N LYS A 67 8.93 -14.87 6.20
CA LYS A 67 8.67 -14.11 4.99
C LYS A 67 7.60 -13.11 5.37
N GLU A 68 7.94 -11.82 5.33
CA GLU A 68 6.96 -10.75 5.44
C GLU A 68 5.94 -10.95 4.32
N GLU A 69 4.83 -11.62 4.62
CA GLU A 69 3.73 -11.78 3.67
C GLU A 69 3.21 -10.38 3.34
N PRO A 70 3.04 -10.05 2.05
CA PRO A 70 2.57 -8.73 1.64
C PRO A 70 1.19 -8.46 2.24
N GLU A 71 0.94 -7.24 2.68
CA GLU A 71 -0.39 -6.87 3.15
C GLU A 71 -1.34 -6.74 1.96
N HIS A 72 -2.48 -7.43 2.03
CA HIS A 72 -3.49 -7.40 0.98
C HIS A 72 -4.59 -6.39 1.31
N TYR A 73 -5.04 -5.65 0.29
CA TYR A 73 -6.13 -4.69 0.39
C TYR A 73 -7.13 -4.91 -0.75
N PHE A 74 -8.42 -4.70 -0.46
CA PHE A 74 -9.51 -4.86 -1.42
C PHE A 74 -10.34 -3.59 -1.58
N PHE A 75 -10.70 -3.28 -2.83
CA PHE A 75 -11.49 -2.11 -3.22
C PHE A 75 -12.58 -2.51 -4.21
N PRO A 76 -13.88 -2.40 -3.84
CA PRO A 76 -14.96 -2.94 -4.67
C PRO A 76 -15.29 -2.11 -5.93
N VAL A 77 -14.70 -0.92 -6.12
CA VAL A 77 -15.22 0.10 -7.07
C VAL A 77 -14.20 0.52 -8.15
N VAL A 78 -13.01 -0.08 -8.19
CA VAL A 78 -11.92 0.41 -9.06
C VAL A 78 -11.77 -0.46 -10.30
N LYS A 79 -12.10 0.11 -11.47
CA LYS A 79 -11.73 -0.43 -12.80
C LYS A 79 -10.68 0.49 -13.40
N ALA A 80 -9.45 -0.02 -13.58
CA ALA A 80 -8.36 0.76 -14.14
C ALA A 80 -8.63 1.13 -15.60
N HIS A 81 -8.37 2.40 -15.93
CA HIS A 81 -8.47 2.86 -17.31
C HIS A 81 -7.19 2.48 -18.06
N GLY A 82 -7.14 1.26 -18.63
CA GLY A 82 -6.10 0.93 -19.61
C GLY A 82 -5.70 -0.52 -19.76
N SER A 83 -5.94 -1.41 -18.79
CA SER A 83 -5.42 -2.79 -18.84
C SER A 83 -6.48 -3.88 -18.99
N GLY A 84 -7.77 -3.58 -18.80
CA GLY A 84 -8.83 -4.60 -18.79
C GLY A 84 -8.72 -5.59 -17.61
N ILE A 85 -7.80 -5.34 -16.67
CA ILE A 85 -7.62 -6.11 -15.44
C ILE A 85 -8.44 -5.41 -14.35
N ASP A 86 -9.33 -6.15 -13.70
CA ASP A 86 -10.09 -5.68 -12.54
C ASP A 86 -9.12 -5.44 -11.37
N MET A 87 -8.74 -4.17 -11.15
CA MET A 87 -7.88 -3.73 -10.04
C MET A 87 -8.65 -3.68 -8.71
N LEU A 88 -9.31 -4.79 -8.36
CA LEU A 88 -10.10 -4.90 -7.14
C LEU A 88 -9.24 -5.15 -5.90
N SER A 89 -7.94 -5.37 -6.08
CA SER A 89 -7.00 -5.74 -5.03
C SER A 89 -5.67 -5.00 -5.14
N ALA A 90 -4.95 -4.90 -4.03
CA ALA A 90 -3.57 -4.43 -3.99
C ALA A 90 -2.74 -5.26 -3.01
N CYS A 91 -1.51 -5.58 -3.39
CA CYS A 91 -0.49 -6.03 -2.45
C CYS A 91 0.37 -4.87 -2.03
N VAL A 92 0.75 -4.86 -0.76
CA VAL A 92 1.73 -3.94 -0.23
C VAL A 92 2.87 -4.71 0.39
N LYS A 93 4.08 -4.43 -0.09
CA LYS A 93 5.30 -5.00 0.46
C LYS A 93 6.14 -3.90 1.09
N LYS A 94 6.72 -4.20 2.26
CA LYS A 94 7.70 -3.32 2.86
C LYS A 94 9.05 -3.49 2.15
N GLU A 95 9.59 -2.39 1.65
CA GLU A 95 10.93 -2.32 1.09
C GLU A 95 11.70 -1.22 1.82
N TRP A 96 12.62 -1.65 2.68
CA TRP A 96 13.45 -0.76 3.51
C TRP A 96 12.60 0.15 4.42
N PHE A 97 12.49 1.44 4.11
CA PHE A 97 11.70 2.42 4.86
C PHE A 97 10.35 2.76 4.22
N PHE A 98 10.04 2.17 3.06
CA PHE A 98 8.86 2.51 2.28
C PHE A 98 7.97 1.29 2.06
N TYR A 99 6.70 1.54 1.78
CA TYR A 99 5.75 0.54 1.35
C TYR A 99 5.53 0.66 -0.15
N LYS A 100 5.87 -0.40 -0.88
CA LYS A 100 5.64 -0.53 -2.32
C LYS A 100 4.29 -1.19 -2.54
N THR A 101 3.50 -0.62 -3.44
CA THR A 101 2.16 -1.14 -3.77
C THR A 101 2.15 -1.69 -5.18
N GLU A 102 1.53 -2.85 -5.36
CA GLU A 102 1.20 -3.46 -6.65
C GLU A 102 -0.32 -3.65 -6.72
N LEU A 103 -0.95 -3.13 -7.77
CA LEU A 103 -2.40 -3.21 -7.97
C LEU A 103 -2.73 -4.44 -8.84
N GLY A 104 -3.83 -5.13 -8.56
CA GLY A 104 -4.28 -6.31 -9.31
C GLY A 104 -3.49 -7.59 -8.99
N CYS A 105 -3.34 -7.90 -7.70
CA CYS A 105 -2.53 -9.01 -7.21
C CYS A 105 -3.17 -10.41 -7.27
N TYR A 106 -4.34 -10.52 -7.89
CA TYR A 106 -5.13 -11.76 -7.96
C TYR A 106 -5.33 -12.19 -9.42
#